data_AF-A0A433EL94-F1
#
_entry.id   AF-A0A433EL94-F1
#
_cell.length_a   1.000
_cell.length_b   1.000
_cell.length_c   1.000
_cell.angle_alpha   90.00
_cell.angle_beta   90.00
_cell.angle_gamma   90.00
#
_symmetry.space_group_name_H-M   'P 1'
#
loop_
_entity.id
_entity.type
_entity.pdbx_description
1 polymer ?
#
loop_
_entity_poly.entity_id
_entity_poly.type
_entity_poly.pdbx_seq_one_letter_code
_entity_poly.pdbx_strand_id
1 'polypeptide(L)' 'MPRLMLTDKRWQKLLQVMKSTGRIYNKTDQRMTFEGSLLRMREGSPWR' A
#
# COMPACT_ATOMS: atom_id res chain seq x y z
N MET A 1 -6.84 -13.61 8.61
CA MET A 1 -5.74 -12.72 9.07
C MET A 1 -5.12 -12.06 7.86
N PRO A 2 -5.28 -10.75 7.64
CA PRO A 2 -4.66 -10.09 6.49
C PRO A 2 -3.14 -10.09 6.69
N ARG A 3 -2.41 -10.75 5.79
CA ARG A 3 -0.95 -10.78 5.81
C ARG A 3 -0.45 -9.41 5.31
N LEU A 4 -0.21 -8.49 6.23
CA LEU A 4 0.37 -7.19 5.92
C LEU A 4 1.79 -7.42 5.37
N MET A 5 1.96 -7.21 4.07
CA MET A 5 3.24 -7.44 3.39
C MET A 5 4.27 -6.35 3.75
N LEU A 6 3.78 -5.16 4.12
CA LEU A 6 4.59 -4.06 4.60
C LEU A 6 4.56 -4.02 6.14
N THR A 7 5.75 -4.08 6.74
CA THR A 7 5.93 -3.71 8.14
C THR A 7 5.57 -2.23 8.35
N ASP A 8 5.02 -1.89 9.52
CA ASP A 8 4.51 -0.54 9.81
C ASP A 8 5.56 0.57 9.55
N LYS A 9 6.85 0.29 9.78
CA LYS A 9 7.96 1.22 9.48
C LYS A 9 8.09 1.55 7.98
N ARG A 10 7.92 0.55 7.10
CA ARG A 10 8.00 0.73 5.64
C ARG A 10 6.75 1.42 5.12
N TRP A 11 5.58 1.09 5.68
CA TRP A 11 4.33 1.78 5.40
C TRP A 11 4.41 3.27 5.76
N GLN A 12 4.93 3.62 6.94
CA GLN A 12 5.10 5.02 7.35
C GLN A 12 6.01 5.81 6.40
N LYS A 13 7.13 5.23 5.93
CA LYS A 13 7.99 5.87 4.92
C LYS A 13 7.26 6.09 3.59
N LEU A 14 6.54 5.09 3.11
CA LEU A 14 5.75 5.20 1.88
C LEU A 14 4.66 6.26 2.03
N LEU A 15 3.96 6.28 3.16
CA LEU A 15 2.94 7.26 3.49
C LEU A 15 3.51 8.68 3.50
N GLN A 16 4.70 8.89 4.06
CA GLN A 16 5.38 10.19 4.02
C GLN A 16 5.67 10.65 2.59
N VAL A 17 6.15 9.75 1.72
CA VAL A 17 6.38 10.06 0.30
C VAL A 17 5.07 10.39 -0.40
N MET A 18 4.01 9.61 -0.18
CA MET A 18 2.70 9.82 -0.80
C MET A 18 2.03 11.12 -0.32
N LYS A 19 2.19 11.47 0.96
CA LYS A 19 1.78 12.77 1.51
C LYS A 19 2.55 13.92 0.88
N SER A 20 3.85 13.75 0.66
CA SER A 20 4.71 14.76 0.02
C SER A 20 4.36 14.98 -1.46
N THR A 21 3.96 13.93 -2.18
CA THR A 21 3.53 14.02 -3.58
C THR A 21 2.12 14.61 -3.73
N GLY A 22 1.41 14.89 -2.63
CA GLY A 22 0.04 15.44 -2.65
C GLY A 22 -1.01 14.52 -3.29
N ARG A 23 -0.63 13.27 -3.61
CA ARG A 23 -1.43 12.38 -4.45
C ARG A 23 -2.41 11.50 -3.66
N ILE A 24 -2.23 11.22 -2.36
CA ILE A 24 -3.09 10.25 -1.64
C ILE A 24 -3.42 10.64 -0.19
N TYR A 25 -4.70 10.38 0.12
CA TYR A 25 -5.55 10.71 1.27
C TYR A 25 -5.26 9.88 2.55
N ASN A 26 -5.58 10.46 3.70
CA ASN A 26 -5.36 9.92 5.04
C ASN A 26 -6.37 8.81 5.46
N LYS A 27 -6.87 7.99 4.52
CA LYS A 27 -7.91 6.97 4.82
C LYS A 27 -7.31 5.57 4.89
N THR A 28 -7.62 4.85 5.98
CA THR A 28 -7.17 3.47 6.25
C THR A 28 -7.54 2.48 5.15
N ASP A 29 -8.65 2.73 4.44
CA ASP A 29 -9.13 1.91 3.31
C ASP A 29 -8.12 1.82 2.15
N GLN A 30 -7.32 2.89 1.97
CA GLN A 30 -6.27 2.92 0.95
C GLN A 30 -5.08 2.04 1.34
N ARG A 31 -4.82 1.79 2.63
CA ARG A 31 -3.75 0.87 3.04
C ARG A 31 -4.04 -0.54 2.53
N MET A 32 -5.27 -1.02 2.70
CA MET A 32 -5.66 -2.35 2.21
C MET A 32 -5.60 -2.44 0.68
N THR A 33 -6.05 -1.39 -0.02
CA THR A 33 -6.00 -1.35 -1.49
C THR A 33 -4.56 -1.33 -2.03
N PHE A 34 -3.69 -0.55 -1.39
CA PHE A 34 -2.29 -0.43 -1.79
C PHE A 34 -1.52 -1.71 -1.49
N GLU A 35 -1.74 -2.31 -0.32
CA GLU A 35 -1.15 -3.60 0.00
C GLU A 35 -1.66 -4.72 -0.92
N GLY A 36 -2.96 -4.73 -1.26
CA GLY A 36 -3.50 -5.65 -2.26
C GLY A 36 -2.86 -5.48 -3.64
N SER A 37 -2.55 -4.24 -4.03
CA SER A 37 -1.84 -3.95 -5.29
C SER A 37 -0.38 -4.40 -5.25
N LEU A 38 0.31 -4.21 -4.13
CA LEU A 38 1.69 -4.68 -3.92
C LEU A 38 1.78 -6.21 -3.88
N LEU A 39 0.82 -6.87 -3.23
CA LEU A 39 0.70 -8.32 -3.23
C LEU A 39 0.50 -8.87 -4.64
N ARG A 40 -0.39 -8.26 -5.43
CA ARG A 40 -0.60 -8.65 -6.84
C ARG A 40 0.62 -8.41 -7.72
N MET A 41 1.35 -7.30 -7.52
CA MET A 41 2.62 -7.06 -8.21
C MET A 41 3.69 -8.10 -7.84
N ARG A 42 3.75 -8.55 -6.57
CA ARG A 42 4.67 -9.60 -6.12
C ARG A 42 4.32 -10.96 -6.72
N GLU A 43 3.03 -11.27 -6.78
CA GLU A 43 2.53 -12.55 -7.28
C GLU A 43 2.43 -12.60 -8.81
N GLY A 44 2.67 -11.47 -9.49
CA GLY A 44 2.59 -11.35 -10.95
C GLY A 44 1.17 -11.56 -11.49
N SER A 45 0.15 -11.38 -10.65
CA SER A 45 -1.22 -11.70 -11.00
C SER A 45 -1.79 -10.65 -11.97
N PRO A 46 -2.30 -11.04 -13.14
CA PRO A 46 -2.77 -10.10 -14.16
C PRO A 46 -4.01 -9.32 -13.68
N TRP A 47 -4.05 -8.03 -13.98
CA TRP A 47 -5.23 -7.18 -13.77
C TRP A 47 -6.38 -7.71 -14.64
N ARG A 48 -7.47 -8.16 -14.03
CA ARG A 48 -8.74 -8.47 -14.70
C ARG A 48 -9.69 -7.28 -14.58
#